data_AF-A0A942Q9J8-F1
#
_entry.id   AF-A0A942Q9J8-F1
#
_cell.length_a   1.000
_cell.length_b   1.000
_cell.length_c   1.000
_cell.angle_alpha   90.00
_cell.angle_beta   90.00
_cell.angle_gamma   90.00
#
_symmetry.space_group_name_H-M   'P 1'
#
loop_
_entity.id
_entity.type
_entity.pdbx_description
1 polymer ?
#
loop_
_entity_poly.entity_id
_entity_poly.type
_entity_poly.pdbx_seq_one_letter_code
_entity_poly.pdbx_strand_id
1 'polypeptide(L)' 'MKRTTIMLPAALKHRAEQAAKAQRISLGELIRSSLAARLQGAPEREPLFSDEAVFHGETPVDLAHDHDRYLYDDLH' A
#
# COMPACT_ATOMS: atom_id res chain seq x y z
N MET A 1 -10.60 13.35 14.71
CA MET A 1 -10.61 13.98 13.37
C MET A 1 -9.89 15.31 13.41
N LYS A 2 -9.09 15.64 12.38
CA LYS A 2 -8.46 16.96 12.21
C LYS A 2 -9.16 17.71 11.06
N ARG A 3 -9.45 19.01 11.23
CA ARG A 3 -10.05 19.81 10.16
C ARG A 3 -9.00 20.08 9.08
N THR A 4 -9.26 19.59 7.87
CA THR A 4 -8.40 19.79 6.70
C THR A 4 -9.22 20.46 5.60
N THR A 5 -8.71 21.56 5.07
CA THR A 5 -9.32 22.27 3.94
C THR A 5 -8.57 21.91 2.68
N ILE A 6 -9.29 21.46 1.65
CA ILE A 6 -8.73 21.15 0.34
C ILE A 6 -9.47 21.95 -0.73
N MET A 7 -8.77 22.32 -1.80
CA MET A 7 -9.41 22.87 -2.99
C MET A 7 -9.84 21.73 -3.91
N LEU A 8 -11.10 21.75 -4.34
CA LEU A 8 -11.64 20.80 -5.31
C LEU A 8 -12.14 21.57 -6.53
N PRO A 9 -11.88 21.08 -7.76
CA PRO A 9 -12.54 21.61 -8.94
C PRO A 9 -14.06 21.62 -8.77
N ALA A 10 -14.72 22.72 -9.14
CA ALA A 10 -16.16 22.89 -8.91
C ALA A 10 -17.00 21.73 -9.50
N ALA A 11 -16.64 21.27 -10.70
CA ALA A 11 -17.28 20.14 -11.35
C ALA A 11 -17.12 18.83 -10.56
N LEU A 12 -15.94 18.61 -9.96
CA LEU A 12 -15.68 17.42 -9.15
C LEU A 12 -16.48 17.45 -7.85
N LYS A 13 -16.53 18.61 -7.17
CA LYS A 13 -17.36 18.80 -5.97
C LYS A 13 -18.82 18.49 -6.26
N HIS A 14 -19.36 19.02 -7.36
CA HIS A 14 -20.76 18.80 -7.72
C HIS A 14 -21.08 17.32 -7.97
N ARG A 15 -20.22 16.62 -8.72
CA ARG A 15 -20.37 15.18 -8.95
C ARG A 15 -20.28 14.37 -7.66
N ALA A 16 -19.37 14.72 -6.77
CA ALA A 16 -19.22 14.05 -5.48
C ALA A 16 -20.46 14.26 -4.58
N GLU A 17 -21.05 15.46 -4.57
CA GLU A 17 -22.29 15.75 -3.84
C GLU A 17 -23.47 14.94 -4.38
N GLN A 18 -23.61 14.84 -5.71
CA GLN A 18 -24.63 14.01 -6.34
C GLN A 18 -24.48 12.53 -5.98
N ALA A 19 -23.25 12.01 -6.02
CA ALA A 19 -22.95 10.62 -5.65
C ALA A 19 -23.25 10.34 -4.16
N ALA A 20 -22.85 11.25 -3.27
CA ALA A 20 -23.12 11.13 -1.83
C ALA A 20 -24.62 11.13 -1.56
N LYS A 21 -25.38 12.01 -2.23
CA LYS A 21 -26.84 12.07 -2.13
C LYS A 21 -27.51 10.77 -2.61
N ALA A 22 -27.06 10.21 -3.74
CA ALA A 22 -27.57 8.94 -4.26
C ALA A 22 -27.34 7.78 -3.27
N GLN A 23 -26.23 7.82 -2.52
CA GLN A 23 -25.87 6.83 -1.50
C GLN A 23 -26.43 7.15 -0.11
N ARG A 24 -27.18 8.25 0.06
CA ARG A 24 -27.71 8.72 1.36
C ARG A 24 -26.63 8.92 2.44
N ILE A 25 -25.43 9.33 2.04
CA ILE A 25 -24.31 9.66 2.95
C ILE A 25 -23.89 11.12 2.79
N SER A 26 -23.10 11.62 3.74
CA SER A 26 -22.53 12.97 3.63
C SER A 26 -21.38 13.00 2.62
N LEU A 27 -21.11 14.17 2.02
CA LEU A 27 -19.92 14.38 1.18
C LEU A 27 -18.63 14.03 1.93
N GLY A 28 -18.55 14.40 3.21
CA GLY A 28 -17.40 14.08 4.04
C GLY A 28 -17.20 12.58 4.25
N GLU A 29 -18.28 11.81 4.35
CA GLU A 29 -18.21 10.36 4.44
C GLU A 29 -17.74 9.74 3.13
N LEU A 30 -18.28 10.19 2.00
CA LEU A 30 -17.83 9.75 0.68
C LEU A 30 -16.34 10.01 0.46
N ILE A 31 -15.84 11.20 0.84
CA ILE A 31 -14.42 11.54 0.71
C ILE A 31 -13.56 10.61 1.57
N ARG A 32 -13.96 10.38 2.83
CA ARG A 32 -13.22 9.51 3.75
C ARG A 32 -13.18 8.06 3.27
N SER A 33 -14.32 7.49 2.89
CA SER A 33 -14.41 6.10 2.44
C SER A 33 -13.63 5.90 1.15
N SER A 34 -13.68 6.87 0.23
CA SER A 34 -12.90 6.83 -1.02
C SER A 34 -11.39 6.88 -0.74
N LEU A 35 -10.93 7.75 0.18
CA LEU A 35 -9.53 7.81 0.58
C LEU A 35 -9.09 6.52 1.28
N ALA A 36 -9.89 5.99 2.21
CA ALA A 36 -9.61 4.75 2.90
C ALA A 36 -9.49 3.57 1.92
N ALA A 37 -10.45 3.43 0.99
CA ALA A 37 -10.42 2.39 -0.03
C ALA A 37 -9.19 2.51 -0.95
N ARG A 38 -8.80 3.75 -1.32
CA ARG A 38 -7.62 3.97 -2.17
C ARG A 38 -6.31 3.62 -1.45
N LEU A 39 -6.25 3.87 -0.14
CA LEU A 39 -5.07 3.63 0.68
C LEU A 39 -4.98 2.19 1.21
N GLN A 40 -6.10 1.49 1.39
CA GLN A 40 -6.10 0.07 1.77
C GLN A 40 -5.43 -0.83 0.73
N GLY A 41 -5.43 -0.43 -0.55
CA GLY A 41 -4.70 -1.12 -1.62
C GLY A 41 -3.26 -0.63 -1.81
N ALA A 42 -2.79 0.32 -1.02
CA ALA A 42 -1.40 0.77 -1.01
C ALA A 42 -0.74 0.21 0.25
N PRO A 43 -0.02 -0.92 0.20
CA PRO A 43 0.82 -1.30 1.32
C PRO A 43 1.74 -0.12 1.63
N GLU A 44 1.77 0.29 2.91
CA GLU A 44 2.54 1.44 3.39
C GLU A 44 4.03 1.32 3.03
N ARG A 45 4.47 0.07 2.82
CA ARG A 45 5.64 -0.40 2.09
C ARG A 45 5.32 -1.84 1.69
N GLU A 46 5.25 -2.14 0.39
CA GLU A 46 5.08 -3.51 -0.06
C GLU A 46 6.40 -4.24 0.17
N PRO A 47 6.51 -5.22 1.09
CA PRO A 47 7.81 -5.80 1.45
C PRO A 47 8.56 -6.32 0.23
N LEU A 48 7.84 -6.87 -0.75
CA LEU A 48 8.41 -7.34 -2.02
C LEU A 48 9.12 -6.25 -2.85
N PHE A 49 8.66 -4.99 -2.79
CA PHE A 49 9.20 -3.88 -3.57
C PHE A 49 9.93 -2.83 -2.72
N SER A 50 9.83 -2.94 -1.40
CA SER A 50 10.52 -2.08 -0.43
C SER A 50 11.71 -2.75 0.26
N ASP A 51 11.94 -4.04 -0.01
CA ASP A 51 13.13 -4.74 0.44
C ASP A 51 14.33 -4.32 -0.42
N GLU A 52 15.06 -3.32 0.06
CA GLU A 52 16.29 -2.81 -0.56
C GLU A 52 17.55 -3.51 0.01
N ALA A 53 17.39 -4.53 0.87
CA ALA A 53 18.51 -5.21 1.50
C ALA A 53 19.21 -6.17 0.51
N VAL A 54 20.17 -5.63 -0.23
CA VAL A 54 21.05 -6.44 -1.10
C VAL A 54 22.26 -6.90 -0.31
N PHE A 55 22.47 -8.22 -0.22
CA PHE A 55 23.71 -8.78 0.32
C PHE A 55 24.84 -8.65 -0.71
N HIS A 56 25.89 -7.91 -0.35
CA HIS A 56 27.04 -7.62 -1.24
C HIS A 56 28.28 -8.49 -0.95
N GLY A 57 28.19 -9.45 -0.04
CA GLY A 57 29.30 -10.37 0.26
C GLY A 57 29.47 -11.44 -0.80
N GLU A 58 30.61 -12.12 -0.76
CA GLU A 58 30.85 -13.30 -1.60
C GLU A 58 29.93 -14.44 -1.17
N THR A 59 29.29 -15.09 -2.14
CA THR A 59 28.45 -16.27 -1.93
C THR A 59 28.88 -17.39 -2.86
N PRO A 60 28.71 -18.67 -2.44
CA PRO A 60 28.88 -19.80 -3.34
C PRO A 60 27.95 -19.69 -4.56
N VAL A 61 28.44 -20.09 -5.73
CA VAL A 61 27.69 -20.01 -6.99
C VAL A 61 26.44 -20.90 -7.00
N ASP A 62 26.42 -21.93 -6.17
CA ASP A 62 25.37 -22.91 -5.98
C ASP A 62 24.45 -22.58 -4.79
N LEU A 63 24.63 -21.45 -4.11
CA LEU A 63 23.84 -21.07 -2.92
C LEU A 63 22.33 -21.11 -3.16
N ALA A 64 21.86 -20.66 -4.33
CA ALA A 64 20.44 -20.68 -4.68
C ALA A 64 19.95 -22.10 -5.02
N HIS A 65 20.81 -22.92 -5.65
CA HIS A 65 20.48 -24.27 -6.06
C HIS A 65 20.39 -25.22 -4.86
N ASP A 66 21.38 -25.12 -3.96
CA ASP A 66 21.55 -25.99 -2.80
C ASP A 66 21.10 -25.30 -1.49
N HIS A 67 20.11 -24.41 -1.56
CA HIS A 67 19.69 -23.59 -0.41
C HIS A 67 19.33 -24.42 0.84
N ASP A 68 18.73 -25.60 0.67
CA ASP A 68 18.40 -26.50 1.77
C ASP A 68 19.66 -26.96 2.53
N ARG A 69 20.74 -27.29 1.81
CA ARG A 69 22.04 -27.63 2.42
C ARG A 69 22.54 -26.46 3.27
N TYR A 70 22.56 -25.26 2.70
CA TYR A 70 23.08 -24.08 3.42
C TYR A 70 22.19 -23.61 4.58
N LEU A 71 20.88 -23.87 4.53
CA LEU A 71 19.95 -23.47 5.59
C LEU A 71 19.82 -24.51 6.70
N TYR A 72 20.08 -25.79 6.42
CA TYR A 72 19.74 -26.89 7.33
C TYR A 72 20.87 -27.88 7.65
N ASP A 73 22.00 -27.91 6.93
CA ASP A 73 23.09 -28.87 7.21
C ASP A 73 24.11 -28.42 8.28
N ASP A 74 23.96 -27.23 8.88
CA ASP A 74 24.80 -26.77 10.02
C ASP A 74 24.44 -27.41 11.39
N LEU A 75 23.70 -28.54 11.40
CA LEU A 75 23.20 -29.20 12.61
C LEU A 75 23.94 -30.50 13.01
N HIS A 76 25.16 -30.75 12.51
CA HIS A 76 25.97 -31.91 12.89
C HIS A 76 27.43 -31.59 13.24
#